data_AF-A0A7C2M254-F1
#
_entry.id   AF-A0A7C2M254-F1
#
_cell.length_a   1.000
_cell.length_b   1.000
_cell.length_c   1.000
_cell.angle_alpha   90.00
_cell.angle_beta   90.00
_cell.angle_gamma   90.00
#
_symmetry.space_group_name_H-M   'P 1'
#
loop_
_entity.id
_entity.type
_entity.pdbx_description
1 polymer ?
#
loop_
_entity_poly.entity_id
_entity_poly.type
_entity_poly.pdbx_seq_one_letter_code
_entity_poly.pdbx_strand_id
1 'polypeptide(L)'
;MKELEKVKRISISSTLFILAVLVGLLMYERPENMYAVNAKKTLENLTNMDYFMSMEKVRELDVALVDIRSPFEFEMGHLENAINIPAADILKEENKAVFQEYKASEKLVVLYGKNVEEANIPFLLLYQLGYDNLKLLNVENTFLHDKMITQPTIVEKPIANIRAFIDESVKNSNKKGEVKEIPVPKRIVTIKKKKKKPVEGGC
;
A
#
# COMPACT_ATOMS: atom_id res chain seq x y z
N MET A 1 -23.20 47.01 43.61
CA MET A 1 -22.12 47.38 42.67
C MET A 1 -21.15 46.24 42.37
N LYS A 2 -20.64 45.50 43.38
CA LYS A 2 -19.68 44.39 43.18
C LYS A 2 -20.15 43.26 42.25
N GLU A 3 -21.41 42.83 42.35
CA GLU A 3 -21.94 41.75 41.49
C GLU A 3 -22.02 42.15 40.00
N LEU A 4 -22.34 43.42 39.72
CA LEU A 4 -22.40 43.93 38.35
C LEU A 4 -21.01 43.95 37.69
N GLU A 5 -19.97 44.31 38.45
CA GLU A 5 -18.58 44.26 37.97
C GLU A 5 -18.13 42.82 37.70
N LYS A 6 -18.54 41.87 38.53
CA LYS A 6 -18.22 40.45 38.36
C LYS A 6 -18.83 39.88 37.08
N VAL A 7 -20.10 40.17 36.81
CA VAL A 7 -20.78 39.75 35.57
C VAL A 7 -20.14 40.38 34.33
N LYS A 8 -19.78 41.67 34.38
CA LYS A 8 -19.05 42.34 33.29
C LYS A 8 -17.70 41.68 33.00
N ARG A 9 -16.92 41.34 34.04
CA ARG A 9 -15.62 40.65 33.88
C ARG A 9 -15.77 39.26 33.26
N ILE A 10 -16.79 38.50 33.65
CA ILE A 10 -17.09 37.19 33.06
C ILE A 10 -17.45 37.35 31.58
N SER A 11 -18.33 38.29 31.24
CA SER A 11 -18.72 38.54 29.84
C SER A 11 -17.54 38.98 28.96
N ILE A 12 -16.64 39.82 29.49
CA ILE A 12 -15.43 40.25 28.78
C ILE A 12 -14.48 39.05 28.59
N SER A 13 -14.28 38.23 29.62
CA SER A 13 -13.42 37.05 29.51
C SER A 13 -13.97 36.02 28.52
N SER A 14 -15.29 35.80 28.53
CA SER A 14 -15.95 34.90 27.57
C SER A 14 -15.84 35.40 26.13
N THR A 15 -16.01 36.71 25.89
CA THR A 15 -15.85 37.29 24.55
C THR A 15 -14.41 37.21 24.05
N LEU A 16 -13.42 37.51 24.92
CA LEU A 16 -12.00 37.35 24.59
C LEU A 16 -11.63 35.89 24.30
N PHE A 17 -12.19 34.94 25.06
CA PHE A 17 -11.95 33.51 24.82
C PHE A 17 -12.50 33.05 23.46
N ILE A 18 -13.72 33.46 23.12
CA ILE A 18 -14.32 33.17 21.79
C ILE A 18 -13.45 33.79 20.68
N LEU A 19 -13.02 35.04 20.86
CA LEU A 19 -12.16 35.72 19.91
C LEU A 19 -10.83 34.97 19.72
N ALA A 20 -10.21 34.51 20.81
CA ALA A 20 -8.97 33.75 20.76
C ALA A 20 -9.13 32.41 20.02
N VAL A 21 -10.25 31.70 20.22
CA VAL A 21 -10.56 30.46 19.51
C VAL A 21 -10.78 30.72 18.02
N LEU A 22 -11.50 31.79 17.66
CA LEU A 22 -11.70 32.19 16.26
C LEU A 22 -10.38 32.55 15.59
N VAL A 23 -9.52 33.32 16.26
CA VAL A 23 -8.18 33.65 15.77
C VAL A 23 -7.35 32.38 15.59
N GLY A 24 -7.38 31.46 16.56
CA GLY A 24 -6.70 30.16 16.45
C GLY A 24 -7.19 29.31 15.28
N LEU A 25 -8.50 29.30 15.01
CA LEU A 25 -9.09 28.58 13.89
C LEU A 25 -8.71 29.21 12.53
N LEU A 26 -8.67 30.55 12.45
CA LEU A 26 -8.32 31.27 11.22
C LEU A 26 -6.82 31.22 10.91
N MET A 27 -5.97 31.18 11.94
CA MET A 27 -4.52 31.04 11.79
C MET A 27 -4.07 29.57 11.64
N TYR A 28 -5.00 28.61 11.67
CA TYR A 28 -4.65 27.21 11.47
C TYR A 28 -4.27 26.97 10.00
N GLU A 29 -2.98 26.95 9.74
CA GLU A 29 -2.44 26.53 8.45
C GLU A 29 -2.78 25.07 8.18
N ARG A 30 -3.44 24.82 7.06
CA ARG A 30 -3.71 23.46 6.62
C ARG A 30 -2.39 22.80 6.26
N PRO A 31 -2.23 21.50 6.53
CA PRO A 31 -1.03 20.79 6.08
C PRO A 31 -0.97 20.84 4.55
N GLU A 32 0.24 21.03 4.00
CA GLU A 32 0.46 21.28 2.58
C GLU A 32 -0.04 20.15 1.68
N ASN A 33 0.09 18.89 2.12
CA ASN A 33 -0.19 17.70 1.33
C ASN A 33 -1.46 16.99 1.84
N MET A 34 -2.62 17.61 1.64
CA MET A 34 -3.91 16.99 1.92
C MET A 34 -4.27 15.98 0.84
N TYR A 35 -4.63 14.76 1.24
CA TYR A 35 -5.12 13.75 0.28
C TYR A 35 -6.47 14.17 -0.30
N ALA A 36 -6.52 14.29 -1.63
CA ALA A 36 -7.75 14.47 -2.39
C ALA A 36 -8.57 13.17 -2.43
N VAL A 37 -7.89 12.01 -2.47
CA VAL A 37 -8.50 10.68 -2.50
C VAL A 37 -7.97 9.85 -1.34
N ASN A 38 -8.88 9.33 -0.51
CA ASN A 38 -8.48 8.46 0.61
C ASN A 38 -8.04 7.06 0.14
N ALA A 39 -7.39 6.31 1.03
CA ALA A 39 -6.86 4.97 0.72
C ALA A 39 -7.93 3.97 0.23
N LYS A 40 -9.11 3.95 0.86
CA LYS A 40 -10.20 3.05 0.45
C LYS A 40 -10.65 3.35 -0.97
N LYS A 41 -10.88 4.62 -1.28
CA LYS A 41 -11.34 5.04 -2.60
C LYS A 41 -10.26 4.84 -3.67
N THR A 42 -8.99 5.05 -3.30
CA THR A 42 -7.85 4.77 -4.16
C THR A 42 -7.82 3.30 -4.56
N LEU A 43 -7.94 2.39 -3.60
CA LEU A 43 -7.98 0.95 -3.88
C LEU A 43 -9.16 0.57 -4.80
N GLU A 44 -10.36 1.11 -4.53
CA GLU A 44 -11.54 0.90 -5.39
C GLU A 44 -11.28 1.37 -6.82
N ASN A 45 -10.64 2.52 -7.01
CA ASN A 45 -10.35 3.05 -8.34
C ASN A 45 -9.29 2.21 -9.06
N LEU A 46 -8.19 1.86 -8.40
CA LEU A 46 -7.10 1.07 -8.98
C LEU A 46 -7.55 -0.33 -9.39
N THR A 47 -8.49 -0.93 -8.66
CA THR A 47 -9.06 -2.25 -9.01
C THR A 47 -9.81 -2.22 -10.35
N ASN A 48 -10.30 -1.05 -10.77
CA ASN A 48 -11.10 -0.88 -11.99
C ASN A 48 -10.34 -0.17 -13.12
N MET A 49 -9.06 0.18 -12.92
CA MET A 49 -8.26 0.96 -13.85
C MET A 49 -7.05 0.16 -14.34
N ASP A 50 -6.75 0.26 -15.63
CA ASP A 50 -5.45 -0.17 -16.17
C ASP A 50 -4.41 0.92 -15.93
N TYR A 51 -3.72 0.85 -14.80
CA TYR A 51 -2.70 1.81 -14.39
C TYR A 51 -1.28 1.42 -14.82
N PHE A 52 -1.11 0.31 -15.52
CA PHE A 52 0.17 -0.10 -16.07
C PHE A 52 0.33 0.38 -17.52
N MET A 53 1.58 0.58 -17.93
CA MET A 53 1.95 0.92 -19.29
C MET A 53 3.13 0.06 -19.74
N SER A 54 3.09 -0.44 -20.98
CA SER A 54 4.21 -1.15 -21.59
C SER A 54 5.12 -0.21 -22.38
N MET A 55 6.37 -0.62 -22.59
CA MET A 55 7.33 0.17 -23.37
C MET A 55 6.91 0.42 -24.81
N GLU A 56 6.16 -0.49 -25.43
CA GLU A 56 5.64 -0.27 -26.78
C GLU A 56 4.67 0.92 -26.80
N LYS A 57 3.72 0.95 -25.85
CA LYS A 57 2.74 2.04 -25.74
C LYS A 57 3.39 3.39 -25.45
N VAL A 58 4.44 3.43 -24.64
CA VAL A 58 5.22 4.66 -24.37
C VAL A 58 5.81 5.25 -25.65
N ARG A 59 6.26 4.40 -26.59
CA ARG A 59 6.85 4.87 -27.86
C ARG A 59 5.82 5.36 -28.87
N GLU A 60 4.57 4.92 -28.72
CA GLU A 60 3.46 5.29 -29.61
C GLU A 60 2.72 6.55 -29.14
N LEU A 61 2.78 6.85 -27.85
CA LEU A 61 2.04 7.94 -27.22
C LEU A 61 2.98 9.09 -26.82
N ASP A 62 2.53 10.33 -26.96
CA ASP A 62 3.22 11.47 -26.33
C ASP A 62 2.92 11.46 -24.82
N VAL A 63 3.87 10.94 -24.04
CA VAL A 63 3.77 10.83 -22.58
C VAL A 63 4.90 11.60 -21.90
N ALA A 64 4.66 12.08 -20.69
CA ALA A 64 5.71 12.58 -19.82
C ALA A 64 6.33 11.41 -19.05
N LEU A 65 7.54 11.01 -19.42
CA LEU A 65 8.30 9.99 -18.69
C LEU A 65 8.99 10.61 -17.48
N VAL A 66 8.78 10.04 -16.30
CA VAL A 66 9.39 10.51 -15.06
C VAL A 66 10.14 9.36 -14.39
N ASP A 67 11.45 9.55 -14.27
CA ASP A 67 12.36 8.64 -13.56
C ASP A 67 12.39 9.01 -12.07
N ILE A 68 11.92 8.09 -11.22
CA ILE A 68 11.86 8.28 -9.77
C ILE A 68 13.13 7.86 -9.03
N ARG A 69 14.15 7.37 -9.75
CA ARG A 69 15.42 6.96 -9.16
C ARG A 69 16.26 8.15 -8.72
N SER A 70 17.37 7.87 -8.05
CA SER A 70 18.33 8.90 -7.65
C SER A 70 18.91 9.63 -8.87
N PRO A 71 19.34 10.90 -8.71
CA PRO A 71 19.99 11.64 -9.79
C PRO A 71 21.23 10.89 -10.33
N PHE A 72 21.97 10.23 -9.45
CA PHE A 72 23.14 9.43 -9.84
C PHE A 72 22.77 8.29 -10.81
N GLU A 73 21.71 7.52 -10.51
CA GLU A 73 21.25 6.45 -11.39
C GLU A 73 20.70 6.98 -12.72
N PHE A 74 20.06 8.16 -12.69
CA PHE A 74 19.58 8.83 -13.90
C PHE A 74 20.74 9.24 -14.82
N GLU A 75 21.80 9.83 -14.25
CA GLU A 75 23.02 10.21 -14.99
C GLU A 75 23.76 8.99 -15.57
N MET A 76 23.76 7.85 -14.87
CA MET A 76 24.30 6.59 -15.40
C MET A 76 23.51 6.03 -16.60
N GLY A 77 22.29 6.49 -16.81
CA GLY A 77 21.45 6.13 -17.94
C GLY A 77 19.97 6.17 -17.59
N HIS A 78 19.18 6.71 -18.52
CA HIS A 78 17.74 6.88 -18.39
C HIS A 78 17.05 6.66 -19.72
N LEU A 79 15.72 6.59 -19.71
CA LEU A 79 14.92 6.50 -20.93
C LEU A 79 14.93 7.84 -21.67
N GLU A 80 14.91 7.79 -23.00
CA GLU A 80 14.90 9.01 -23.81
C GLU A 80 13.70 9.90 -23.47
N ASN A 81 13.93 11.22 -23.38
CA ASN A 81 12.94 12.24 -23.00
C ASN A 81 12.38 12.10 -21.57
N ALA A 82 12.96 11.25 -20.72
CA ALA A 82 12.59 11.21 -19.32
C ALA A 82 13.15 12.42 -18.55
N ILE A 83 12.38 12.91 -17.58
CA ILE A 83 12.87 13.84 -16.56
C ILE A 83 13.14 13.08 -15.25
N ASN A 84 14.12 13.54 -14.47
CA ASN A 84 14.37 12.95 -13.15
C ASN A 84 13.63 13.71 -12.05
N ILE A 85 12.75 13.00 -11.33
CA ILE A 85 12.14 13.50 -10.11
C ILE A 85 12.29 12.39 -9.05
N PRO A 86 13.38 12.42 -8.25
CA PRO A 86 13.64 11.37 -7.28
C PRO A 86 12.46 11.16 -6.33
N ALA A 87 12.17 9.90 -5.97
CA ALA A 87 11.07 9.54 -5.08
C ALA A 87 11.12 10.29 -3.73
N ALA A 88 12.32 10.55 -3.20
CA ALA A 88 12.52 11.30 -1.96
C ALA A 88 12.11 12.78 -2.09
N ASP A 89 12.13 13.32 -3.30
CA ASP A 89 11.91 14.72 -3.62
C ASP A 89 10.55 14.96 -4.30
N ILE A 90 9.75 13.90 -4.50
CA ILE A 90 8.49 13.92 -5.27
C ILE A 90 7.48 14.96 -4.76
N LEU A 91 7.53 15.29 -3.47
CA LEU A 91 6.63 16.26 -2.81
C LEU A 91 7.20 17.68 -2.69
N LYS A 92 8.43 17.94 -3.17
CA LYS A 92 8.97 19.31 -3.19
C LYS A 92 8.11 20.21 -4.08
N GLU A 93 7.98 21.49 -3.71
CA GLU A 93 7.12 22.45 -4.42
C GLU A 93 7.41 22.53 -5.92
N GLU A 94 8.69 22.57 -6.30
CA GLU A 94 9.12 22.56 -7.70
C GLU A 94 8.61 21.34 -8.48
N ASN A 95 8.63 20.16 -7.87
CA ASN A 95 8.17 18.92 -8.50
C ASN A 95 6.64 18.84 -8.53
N LYS A 96 5.97 19.34 -7.48
CA LYS A 96 4.50 19.46 -7.46
C LYS A 96 4.00 20.36 -8.58
N ALA A 97 4.69 21.47 -8.86
CA ALA A 97 4.35 22.36 -9.96
C ALA A 97 4.40 21.64 -11.32
N VAL A 98 5.40 20.78 -11.54
CA VAL A 98 5.50 19.95 -12.76
C VAL A 98 4.31 19.01 -12.91
N PHE A 99 3.92 18.28 -11.85
CA PHE A 99 2.75 17.39 -11.92
C PHE A 99 1.45 18.16 -12.11
N GLN A 100 1.32 19.36 -11.53
CA GLN A 100 0.17 20.24 -11.76
C GLN A 100 0.08 20.71 -13.21
N GLU A 101 1.21 21.07 -13.82
CA GLU A 101 1.28 21.45 -15.23
C GLU A 101 0.87 20.29 -16.15
N TYR A 102 1.41 19.09 -15.92
CA TYR A 102 1.02 17.90 -16.68
C TYR A 102 -0.46 17.57 -16.52
N LYS A 103 -1.01 17.73 -15.31
CA LYS A 103 -2.44 17.54 -15.09
C LYS A 103 -3.27 18.60 -15.82
N ALA A 104 -2.89 19.87 -15.72
CA ALA A 104 -3.61 20.97 -16.36
C ALA A 104 -3.60 20.89 -17.90
N SER A 105 -2.53 20.32 -18.47
CA SER A 105 -2.38 20.06 -19.91
C SER A 105 -2.92 18.69 -20.35
N GLU A 106 -3.53 17.92 -19.45
CA GLU A 106 -4.00 16.54 -19.69
C GLU A 106 -2.92 15.60 -20.23
N LYS A 107 -1.63 15.91 -19.97
CA LYS A 107 -0.51 15.09 -20.39
C LYS A 107 -0.42 13.84 -19.51
N LEU A 108 -0.37 12.67 -20.14
CA LEU A 108 -0.23 11.40 -19.43
C LEU A 108 1.18 11.28 -18.86
N VAL A 109 1.27 11.10 -17.54
CA VAL A 109 2.54 10.92 -16.83
C VAL A 109 2.78 9.44 -16.59
N VAL A 110 3.98 8.98 -16.92
CA VAL A 110 4.38 7.58 -16.78
C VAL A 110 5.59 7.53 -15.87
N LEU A 111 5.39 7.00 -14.66
CA LEU A 111 6.42 6.87 -13.65
C LEU A 111 7.17 5.55 -13.83
N TYR A 112 8.50 5.60 -13.70
CA TYR A 112 9.33 4.40 -13.70
C TYR A 112 10.50 4.53 -12.73
N GLY A 113 10.91 3.41 -12.15
CA GLY A 113 12.05 3.31 -11.24
C GLY A 113 13.05 2.26 -11.73
N LYS A 114 13.78 1.63 -10.80
CA LYS A 114 14.57 0.44 -11.16
C LYS A 114 13.65 -0.73 -11.55
N ASN A 115 12.54 -0.86 -10.87
CA ASN A 115 11.48 -1.82 -11.13
C ASN A 115 10.13 -1.16 -10.81
N VAL A 116 9.05 -1.91 -11.02
CA VAL A 116 7.69 -1.39 -10.84
C VAL A 116 7.38 -1.15 -9.37
N GLU A 117 7.96 -1.95 -8.48
CA GLU A 117 7.76 -1.88 -7.04
C GLU A 117 8.27 -0.55 -6.46
N GLU A 118 9.43 -0.07 -6.91
CA GLU A 118 9.99 1.21 -6.49
C GLU A 118 9.11 2.40 -6.91
N ALA A 119 8.53 2.35 -8.12
CA ALA A 119 7.67 3.43 -8.63
C ALA A 119 6.25 3.40 -8.02
N ASN A 120 5.84 2.27 -7.43
CA ASN A 120 4.49 2.09 -6.89
C ASN A 120 4.16 3.05 -5.74
N ILE A 121 5.08 3.27 -4.79
CA ILE A 121 4.84 4.17 -3.66
C ILE A 121 4.68 5.64 -4.12
N PRO A 122 5.59 6.21 -4.93
CA PRO A 122 5.40 7.54 -5.50
C PRO A 122 4.11 7.67 -6.32
N PHE A 123 3.77 6.65 -7.11
CA PHE A 123 2.51 6.60 -7.86
C PHE A 123 1.29 6.72 -6.94
N LEU A 124 1.20 5.87 -5.92
CA LEU A 124 0.07 5.87 -4.98
C LEU A 124 -0.04 7.21 -4.26
N LEU A 125 1.08 7.76 -3.83
CA LEU A 125 1.14 9.05 -3.14
C LEU A 125 0.60 10.18 -4.03
N LEU A 126 1.10 10.30 -5.25
CA LEU A 126 0.63 11.31 -6.20
C LEU A 126 -0.85 11.10 -6.57
N TYR A 127 -1.28 9.86 -6.75
CA TYR A 127 -2.69 9.55 -7.02
C TYR A 127 -3.60 10.01 -5.87
N GLN A 128 -3.20 9.76 -4.61
CA GLN A 128 -3.94 10.21 -3.44
C GLN A 128 -3.96 11.74 -3.29
N LEU A 129 -2.91 12.43 -3.75
CA LEU A 129 -2.87 13.89 -3.84
C LEU A 129 -3.73 14.45 -4.99
N GLY A 130 -4.27 13.57 -5.83
CA GLY A 130 -5.25 13.90 -6.85
C GLY A 130 -4.69 13.93 -8.27
N TYR A 131 -3.45 13.50 -8.51
CA TYR A 131 -2.93 13.33 -9.87
C TYR A 131 -3.43 11.99 -10.43
N ASP A 132 -4.46 12.03 -11.28
CA ASP A 132 -5.15 10.86 -11.84
C ASP A 132 -4.71 10.51 -13.27
N ASN A 133 -3.93 11.40 -13.90
CA ASN A 133 -3.26 11.22 -15.20
C ASN A 133 -1.93 10.45 -15.08
N LEU A 134 -1.86 9.45 -14.21
CA LEU A 134 -0.64 8.70 -13.89
C LEU A 134 -0.72 7.25 -14.37
N LYS A 135 0.40 6.69 -14.81
CA LYS A 135 0.62 5.24 -14.98
C LYS A 135 1.99 4.81 -14.49
N LEU A 136 2.13 3.51 -14.25
CA LEU A 136 3.38 2.83 -13.94
C LEU A 136 3.94 2.15 -15.19
N LEU A 137 5.22 2.36 -15.47
CA LEU A 137 5.90 1.66 -16.56
C LEU A 137 6.34 0.26 -16.13
N ASN A 138 5.96 -0.74 -16.92
CA ASN A 138 6.28 -2.14 -16.69
C ASN A 138 7.68 -2.51 -17.21
N VAL A 139 8.71 -2.07 -16.49
CA VAL A 139 10.11 -2.36 -16.82
C VAL A 139 10.93 -2.76 -15.62
N GLU A 140 12.02 -3.47 -15.90
CA GLU A 140 13.14 -3.68 -15.01
C GLU A 140 14.40 -3.07 -15.63
N ASN A 141 14.99 -2.12 -14.92
CA ASN A 141 16.20 -1.41 -15.29
C ASN A 141 17.37 -2.00 -14.52
N THR A 142 18.37 -2.46 -15.27
CA THR A 142 19.62 -3.01 -14.75
C THR A 142 20.79 -2.27 -15.38
N PHE A 143 21.96 -2.32 -14.73
CA PHE A 143 23.17 -1.72 -15.28
C PHE A 143 24.15 -2.82 -15.67
N LEU A 144 24.64 -2.77 -16.91
CA LEU A 144 25.74 -3.60 -17.38
C LEU A 144 26.90 -2.67 -17.73
N HIS A 145 27.93 -2.66 -16.88
CA HIS A 145 28.97 -1.63 -16.87
C HIS A 145 28.33 -0.25 -16.67
N ASP A 146 28.47 0.66 -17.63
CA ASP A 146 27.96 2.04 -17.57
C ASP A 146 26.74 2.25 -18.49
N LYS A 147 26.07 1.17 -18.88
CA LYS A 147 24.88 1.24 -19.73
C LYS A 147 23.67 0.66 -19.01
N MET A 148 22.62 1.47 -18.92
CA MET A 148 21.31 1.00 -18.49
C MET A 148 20.71 0.06 -19.54
N ILE A 149 20.24 -1.09 -19.09
CA ILE A 149 19.45 -2.06 -19.85
C ILE A 149 18.05 -2.08 -19.25
N THR A 150 17.07 -1.72 -20.08
CA THR A 150 15.65 -1.77 -19.74
C THR A 150 15.03 -3.02 -20.36
N GLN A 151 14.42 -3.86 -19.53
CA GLN A 151 13.69 -5.05 -19.98
C GLN A 151 12.21 -4.90 -19.62
N PRO A 152 11.27 -5.19 -20.55
CA PRO A 152 9.86 -5.21 -20.22
C PRO A 152 9.58 -6.33 -19.20
N THR A 153 8.80 -6.03 -18.17
CA THR A 153 8.41 -7.02 -17.16
C THR A 153 6.90 -7.19 -17.12
N ILE A 154 6.44 -8.35 -16.67
CA ILE A 154 5.02 -8.62 -16.45
C ILE A 154 4.77 -8.63 -14.96
N VAL A 155 4.02 -7.63 -14.48
CA VAL A 155 3.64 -7.52 -13.08
C VAL A 155 2.49 -8.48 -12.79
N GLU A 156 2.59 -9.21 -11.68
CA GLU A 156 1.52 -10.05 -11.13
C GLU A 156 0.87 -11.04 -12.11
N LYS A 157 1.65 -11.99 -12.65
CA LYS A 157 1.05 -13.21 -13.19
C LYS A 157 0.81 -14.19 -12.05
N PRO A 158 -0.43 -14.37 -11.53
CA PRO A 158 -0.69 -15.35 -10.50
C PRO A 158 -0.34 -16.75 -11.05
N ILE A 159 0.67 -17.38 -10.45
CA ILE A 159 1.13 -18.72 -10.84
C ILE A 159 0.01 -19.75 -10.59
N ALA A 160 -0.84 -19.50 -9.58
CA ALA A 160 -1.97 -20.33 -9.23
C ALA A 160 -3.30 -19.64 -9.58
N ASN A 161 -4.26 -20.42 -10.09
CA ASN A 161 -5.64 -19.96 -10.24
C ASN A 161 -6.30 -19.95 -8.85
N ILE A 162 -6.14 -18.83 -8.14
CA ILE A 162 -6.65 -18.66 -6.77
C ILE A 162 -8.16 -18.89 -6.72
N ARG A 163 -8.91 -18.49 -7.75
CA ARG A 163 -10.37 -18.75 -7.83
C ARG A 163 -10.66 -20.24 -7.90
N ALA A 164 -9.99 -20.97 -8.77
CA ALA A 164 -10.16 -22.43 -8.85
C ALA A 164 -9.83 -23.12 -7.52
N PHE A 165 -8.79 -22.67 -6.81
CA PHE A 165 -8.45 -23.17 -5.49
C PHE A 165 -9.53 -22.87 -4.43
N ILE A 166 -10.09 -21.65 -4.43
CA ILE A 166 -11.19 -21.26 -3.55
C ILE A 166 -12.43 -22.11 -3.86
N ASP A 167 -12.80 -22.24 -5.13
CA ASP A 167 -13.95 -23.02 -5.58
C ASP A 167 -13.81 -24.50 -5.21
N GLU A 168 -12.61 -25.07 -5.39
CA GLU A 168 -12.30 -26.44 -4.97
C GLU A 168 -12.37 -26.60 -3.45
N SER A 169 -11.86 -25.64 -2.69
CA SER A 169 -11.91 -25.65 -1.23
C SER A 169 -13.36 -25.59 -0.72
N VAL A 170 -14.21 -24.74 -1.31
CA VAL A 170 -15.64 -24.64 -1.00
C VAL A 170 -16.38 -25.93 -1.40
N LYS A 171 -16.02 -26.54 -2.53
CA LYS A 171 -16.58 -27.84 -2.93
C LYS A 171 -16.21 -28.94 -1.95
N ASN A 172 -14.97 -28.95 -1.44
CA ASN A 172 -14.50 -29.96 -0.50
C ASN A 172 -14.99 -29.73 0.93
N SER A 173 -15.26 -28.49 1.36
CA SER A 173 -15.87 -28.22 2.67
C SER A 173 -17.35 -28.62 2.74
N ASN A 174 -18.07 -28.55 1.61
CA ASN A 174 -19.47 -29.01 1.51
C ASN A 174 -19.61 -30.54 1.35
N LYS A 175 -18.53 -31.26 1.07
CA LYS A 175 -18.52 -32.71 1.20
C LYS A 175 -18.46 -33.03 2.69
N LYS A 176 -19.59 -33.47 3.26
CA LYS A 176 -19.58 -34.18 4.55
C LYS A 176 -18.57 -35.32 4.42
N GLY A 177 -17.40 -35.17 5.02
CA GLY A 177 -16.48 -36.28 5.18
C GLY A 177 -17.21 -37.36 5.97
N GLU A 178 -17.38 -38.53 5.38
CA GLU A 178 -17.62 -39.74 6.17
C GLU A 178 -16.39 -39.91 7.07
N VAL A 179 -16.51 -39.48 8.31
CA VAL A 179 -15.61 -39.92 9.37
C VAL A 179 -15.82 -41.42 9.45
N LYS A 180 -14.93 -42.21 8.83
CA LYS A 180 -14.85 -43.63 9.11
C LYS A 180 -14.45 -43.75 10.57
N GLU A 181 -15.43 -44.01 11.44
CA GLU A 181 -15.15 -44.40 12.82
C GLU A 181 -14.22 -45.61 12.78
N ILE A 182 -12.97 -45.40 13.21
CA ILE A 182 -12.04 -46.50 13.43
C ILE A 182 -12.58 -47.23 14.68
N PRO A 183 -13.00 -48.50 14.59
CA PRO A 183 -13.52 -49.21 15.76
C PRO A 183 -12.42 -49.29 16.81
N VAL A 184 -12.67 -48.68 17.98
CA VAL A 184 -11.76 -48.73 19.12
C VAL A 184 -11.62 -50.19 19.57
N PRO A 185 -10.40 -50.77 19.57
CA PRO A 185 -10.22 -52.15 20.00
C PRO A 185 -10.60 -52.30 21.48
N LYS A 186 -11.52 -53.24 21.79
CA LYS A 186 -11.94 -53.55 23.16
C LYS A 186 -10.72 -53.96 24.00
N ARG A 187 -10.42 -53.21 25.06
CA ARG A 187 -9.39 -53.57 26.03
C ARG A 187 -9.77 -54.89 26.71
N ILE A 188 -8.98 -55.93 26.48
CA ILE A 188 -9.03 -57.17 27.27
C ILE A 188 -8.34 -56.88 28.61
N VAL A 189 -9.10 -56.88 29.71
CA VAL A 189 -8.55 -56.73 31.06
C VAL A 189 -8.04 -58.09 31.53
N THR A 190 -6.73 -58.34 31.42
CA THR A 190 -6.13 -59.55 31.98
C THR A 190 -6.14 -59.44 33.51
N ILE A 191 -6.99 -60.22 34.18
CA ILE A 191 -7.03 -60.31 35.64
C ILE A 191 -5.71 -60.91 36.12
N LYS A 192 -4.81 -60.09 36.68
CA LYS A 192 -3.60 -60.56 37.35
C LYS A 192 -4.00 -61.35 38.61
N LYS A 193 -3.74 -62.66 38.63
CA LYS A 193 -3.86 -63.48 39.85
C LYS A 193 -2.94 -62.91 40.95
N LYS A 194 -3.51 -62.63 42.13
CA LYS A 194 -2.77 -62.23 43.34
C LYS A 194 -1.71 -63.28 43.67
N LYS A 195 -0.44 -62.89 43.76
CA LYS A 195 0.64 -63.73 44.31
C LYS A 195 0.37 -63.93 45.81
N LYS A 196 0.44 -65.18 46.29
CA LYS A 196 0.40 -65.50 47.72
C LYS A 196 1.65 -64.94 48.40
N LYS A 197 1.49 -64.37 49.60
CA LYS A 197 2.61 -63.87 50.42
C LYS A 197 3.54 -65.04 50.78
N PRO A 198 4.88 -64.85 50.76
CA PRO A 198 5.81 -65.84 51.31
C PRO A 198 5.64 -65.90 52.83
N VAL A 199 5.72 -67.12 53.37
CA VAL A 199 5.61 -67.42 54.79
C VAL A 199 6.94 -67.06 55.45
N GLU A 200 6.92 -66.21 56.47
CA GLU A 200 8.07 -65.91 57.33
C GLU A 200 8.29 -67.08 58.29
N GLY A 201 9.52 -67.61 58.34
CA GLY A 201 9.92 -68.53 59.42
C GLY A 201 11.16 -69.39 59.14
N GLY A 202 12.13 -69.32 60.06
CA GLY A 202 13.25 -70.26 60.26
C GLY A 202 14.53 -69.48 60.61
N CYS A 203 15.13 -69.55 61.79
CA CYS A 203 15.01 -70.43 62.97
C CYS A 203 15.04 -69.60 64.26
#